data_AF-A0ABD0S1A1-F1
#
_entry.id   AF-A0ABD0S1A1-F1
#
_cell.length_a   1.000
_cell.length_b   1.000
_cell.length_c   1.000
_cell.angle_alpha   90.00
_cell.angle_beta   90.00
_cell.angle_gamma   90.00
#
_symmetry.space_group_name_H-M   'P 1'
#
loop_
_entity.id
_entity.type
_entity.pdbx_description
1 polymer ?
#
loop_
_entity_poly.entity_id
_entity_poly.type
_entity_poly.pdbx_seq_one_letter_code
_entity_poly.pdbx_strand_id
1 'polypeptide(L)' 'ELIPEFYYLPEMFVNSNNYNLGVMDDGTVVSDVELPPWAKTPEEFVRINRL' A
#
# COMPACT_ATOMS: atom_id res chain seq x y z
N GLU A 1 -0.75 15.24 -8.55
CA GLU A 1 -2.09 14.66 -8.72
C GLU A 1 -1.99 13.17 -8.44
N LEU A 2 -3.05 12.54 -7.94
CA LEU A 2 -3.10 11.09 -7.70
C LEU A 2 -3.62 10.37 -8.96
N ILE A 3 -3.25 9.10 -9.10
CA ILE A 3 -3.75 8.25 -10.19
C ILE A 3 -5.08 7.58 -9.79
N PRO A 4 -5.92 7.17 -10.76
CA PRO A 4 -7.22 6.54 -10.49
C PRO A 4 -7.17 5.33 -9.55
N GLU A 5 -6.08 4.57 -9.57
CA GLU A 5 -5.90 3.32 -8.82
C GLU A 5 -5.98 3.53 -7.30
N PHE A 6 -5.64 4.72 -6.80
CA PHE A 6 -5.80 5.07 -5.37
C PHE A 6 -7.26 4.99 -4.88
N TYR A 7 -8.24 5.02 -5.80
CA TYR A 7 -9.66 5.09 -5.49
C TYR A 7 -10.42 3.79 -5.77
N TYR A 8 -9.78 2.77 -6.34
CA TYR A 8 -10.43 1.48 -6.59
C TYR A 8 -9.54 0.22 -6.59
N LEU A 9 -8.21 0.33 -6.58
CA LEU A 9 -7.30 -0.83 -6.74
C LEU A 9 -6.48 -1.08 -5.46
N PRO A 10 -7.02 -1.76 -4.43
CA PRO A 10 -6.29 -2.02 -3.18
C PRO A 10 -5.05 -2.92 -3.37
N GLU A 11 -5.03 -3.75 -4.41
CA GLU A 11 -3.95 -4.68 -4.70
C GLU A 11 -2.61 -3.97 -4.98
N MET A 12 -2.65 -2.70 -5.39
CA MET A 12 -1.44 -1.90 -5.62
C MET A 12 -0.60 -1.68 -4.35
N PHE A 13 -1.21 -1.85 -3.17
CA PHE A 13 -0.57 -1.65 -1.87
C PHE A 13 -0.02 -2.95 -1.27
N VAL A 14 -0.18 -4.10 -1.94
CA VAL A 14 0.21 -5.42 -1.43
C VAL A 14 1.21 -6.07 -2.37
N ASN A 15 2.33 -6.52 -1.82
CA ASN A 15 3.32 -7.34 -2.52
C ASN A 15 2.86 -8.79 -2.63
N SER A 16 1.76 -9.01 -3.35
CA SER A 16 1.09 -10.31 -3.46
C SER A 16 1.98 -11.41 -4.08
N ASN A 17 2.96 -11.00 -4.89
CA ASN A 17 3.90 -11.90 -5.56
C ASN A 17 5.15 -12.19 -4.71
N ASN A 18 5.25 -11.64 -3.50
CA ASN A 18 6.39 -11.81 -2.60
C ASN A 18 7.72 -11.44 -3.27
N TYR A 19 7.74 -10.34 -4.01
CA TYR A 19 8.98 -9.83 -4.61
C TYR A 19 9.97 -9.43 -3.53
N ASN A 20 11.26 -9.69 -3.78
CA ASN A 20 12.32 -9.11 -2.98
C ASN A 20 12.55 -7.66 -3.44
N LEU A 21 11.96 -6.71 -2.72
CA LEU A 21 12.10 -5.28 -3.00
C LEU A 21 13.32 -4.66 -2.31
N GLY A 22 14.07 -5.46 -1.54
CA GLY A 22 15.27 -5.04 -0.83
C GLY A 22 14.98 -4.49 0.56
N VAL A 23 15.96 -3.75 1.07
CA VAL A 23 15.98 -3.20 2.43
C VAL A 23 16.44 -1.75 2.33
N MET A 24 15.79 -0.86 3.08
CA MET A 24 16.16 0.55 3.18
C MET A 24 17.45 0.72 3.99
N ASP A 25 18.08 1.89 3.91
CA ASP A 25 19.34 2.20 4.61
C ASP A 25 19.20 2.13 6.15
N ASP A 26 17.99 2.28 6.69
CA ASP A 26 17.68 2.14 8.10
C ASP A 26 17.44 0.69 8.55
N GLY A 27 17.54 -0.27 7.63
CA GLY A 27 17.31 -1.70 7.87
C GLY A 27 15.85 -2.16 7.69
N THR A 28 14.94 -1.28 7.29
CA THR A 28 13.53 -1.64 7.06
C THR A 28 13.39 -2.49 5.79
N VAL A 29 12.84 -3.70 5.92
CA VAL A 29 12.57 -4.58 4.79
C VAL A 29 11.38 -4.06 4.00
N VAL A 30 11.53 -3.90 2.69
CA VAL A 30 10.48 -3.40 1.82
C VAL A 30 9.59 -4.55 1.34
N SER A 31 8.29 -4.46 1.58
CA SER A 31 7.31 -5.44 1.09
C SER A 31 5.98 -4.76 0.76
N ASP A 32 4.97 -4.84 1.64
CA ASP A 32 3.69 -4.16 1.46
C ASP A 32 3.84 -2.66 1.70
N VAL A 33 2.93 -1.86 1.14
CA VAL A 33 2.92 -0.42 1.38
C VAL A 33 2.47 -0.14 2.80
N GLU A 34 3.25 0.67 3.52
CA GLU A 34 2.87 1.13 4.85
C GLU A 34 1.65 2.05 4.77
N LEU A 35 0.56 1.63 5.42
CA LEU A 35 -0.69 2.37 5.42
C LEU A 35 -0.72 3.42 6.54
N PRO A 36 -1.47 4.52 6.34
CA PRO A 36 -1.74 5.47 7.40
C PRO A 36 -2.44 4.81 8.60
N PRO A 37 -2.28 5.33 9.83
CA PRO A 37 -2.80 4.70 11.05
C PRO A 37 -4.34 4.57 11.10
N TRP A 38 -5.06 5.27 10.22
CA TRP A 38 -6.52 5.19 10.11
C TRP A 38 -7.00 4.08 9.16
N ALA A 39 -6.12 3.45 8.38
CA ALA A 39 -6.43 2.32 7.52
C ALA A 39 -5.67 1.08 7.97
N LYS A 40 -6.40 0.05 8.37
CA LYS A 40 -5.81 -1.23 8.78
C LYS A 40 -5.53 -2.15 7.60
N THR A 41 -6.24 -1.97 6.50
CA THR A 41 -6.07 -2.76 5.28
C THR A 41 -6.10 -1.86 4.03
N PRO A 42 -5.51 -2.31 2.91
CA PRO A 42 -5.56 -1.60 1.64
C PRO A 42 -6.99 -1.31 1.16
N GLU A 43 -7.91 -2.24 1.39
CA GLU A 43 -9.33 -2.08 1.05
C GLU A 43 -9.96 -0.95 1.87
N GLU A 44 -9.61 -0.84 3.16
CA GLU A 44 -10.07 0.26 4.00
C GLU A 44 -9.50 1.60 3.53
N PHE A 45 -8.22 1.63 3.14
CA PHE A 45 -7.59 2.81 2.55
C PHE A 45 -8.33 3.27 1.28
N VAL A 46 -8.52 2.37 0.32
CA VAL A 46 -9.22 2.68 -0.94
C VAL A 46 -10.66 3.09 -0.69
N ARG A 47 -11.38 2.39 0.19
CA ARG A 47 -12.76 2.72 0.54
C ARG A 47 -12.90 4.13 1.10
N ILE A 48 -11.97 4.56 1.96
CA ILE A 48 -11.98 5.90 2.54
C ILE A 48 -11.61 6.97 1.51
N ASN A 49 -10.63 6.73 0.63
CA ASN A 49 -10.26 7.69 -0.42
C ASN A 49 -11.37 7.88 -1.47
N ARG A 50 -12.23 6.87 -1.66
CA ARG A 50 -13.36 6.94 -2.59
C ARG A 50 -14.54 7.78 -2.06
N LEU A 51 -14.64 8.00 -0.76
CA LEU A 51 -15.71 8.78 -0.10
C LEU A 51 -15.49 10.28 -0.25
#